data_AF-A0A0C2N5R8-F1
#
_entry.id   AF-A0A0C2N5R8-F1
#
_cell.length_a   1.000
_cell.length_b   1.000
_cell.length_c   1.000
_cell.angle_alpha   90.00
_cell.angle_beta   90.00
_cell.angle_gamma   90.00
#
_symmetry.space_group_name_H-M   'P 1'
#
loop_
_entity.id
_entity.type
_entity.pdbx_description
1 polymer ?
#
loop_
_entity_poly.entity_id
_entity_poly.type
_entity_poly.pdbx_seq_one_letter_code
_entity_poly.pdbx_strand_id
1 'polypeptide(L)'
;MARRNIYFKEKTEREVQELVQLELQNGATHGEVNFSSVVNELVGIGLMVKKHQGEGNKFDMEGFNRDLIRRVAGTREGTSIMMAMMTEMYLHIRGDSSPQSLEELIDTHLTGMSTAEDRAENKHFVVD
;
A
#
# COMPACT_ATOMS: atom_id res chain seq x y z
N MET A 1 1.47 37.26 18.80
CA MET A 1 2.05 36.62 17.60
C MET A 1 3.02 37.59 16.94
N ALA A 2 4.16 37.12 16.43
CA ALA A 2 5.08 37.98 15.68
C ALA A 2 4.57 38.14 14.24
N ARG A 3 4.41 39.37 13.77
CA ARG A 3 3.95 39.64 12.40
C ARG A 3 5.09 39.39 11.41
N ARG A 4 4.83 38.59 10.37
CA ARG A 4 5.74 38.35 9.26
C ARG A 4 4.97 38.55 7.95
N ASN A 5 5.57 39.25 7.00
CA ASN A 5 5.03 39.40 5.65
C ASN A 5 5.75 38.39 4.74
N ILE A 6 4.99 37.57 4.04
CA ILE A 6 5.50 36.50 3.16
C ILE A 6 4.77 36.63 1.82
N TYR A 7 5.50 36.41 0.73
CA TYR A 7 4.91 36.35 -0.60
C TYR A 7 4.51 34.91 -0.94
N PHE A 8 3.27 34.73 -1.38
CA PHE A 8 2.74 33.44 -1.82
C PHE A 8 2.75 33.34 -3.34
N LYS A 9 2.82 32.12 -3.86
CA LYS A 9 2.43 31.85 -5.25
C LYS A 9 0.91 31.91 -5.33
N GLU A 10 0.37 32.41 -6.44
CA GLU A 10 -1.08 32.57 -6.66
C GLU A 10 -1.88 31.29 -6.37
N LYS A 11 -1.39 30.13 -6.84
CA LYS A 11 -2.03 28.84 -6.56
C LYS A 11 -2.14 28.55 -5.06
N THR A 12 -1.07 28.77 -4.30
CA THR A 12 -1.04 28.52 -2.85
C THR A 12 -1.94 29.48 -2.10
N GLU A 13 -1.96 30.75 -2.49
CA GLU A 13 -2.87 31.73 -1.93
C GLU A 13 -4.34 31.31 -2.15
N ARG A 14 -4.68 30.89 -3.37
CA ARG A 14 -6.03 30.43 -3.70
C ARG A 14 -6.44 29.21 -2.88
N GLU A 15 -5.58 28.20 -2.76
CA GLU A 15 -5.85 27.01 -1.94
C GLU A 15 -6.09 27.36 -0.46
N VAL A 16 -5.31 28.28 0.10
CA VAL A 16 -5.54 28.73 1.50
C VAL A 16 -6.85 29.50 1.62
N GLN A 17 -7.21 30.33 0.64
CA GLN A 17 -8.51 31.01 0.62
C GLN A 17 -9.67 30.03 0.51
N GLU A 18 -9.54 28.98 -0.31
CA GLU A 18 -10.53 27.91 -0.43
C GLU A 18 -10.75 27.20 0.92
N LEU A 19 -9.69 26.92 1.68
CA LEU A 19 -9.79 26.35 3.03
C LEU A 19 -10.52 27.27 4.01
N VAL A 20 -10.21 28.57 4.00
CA VAL A 20 -10.92 29.56 4.82
C VAL A 20 -12.40 29.57 4.48
N GLN A 21 -12.75 29.55 3.20
CA GLN A 21 -14.15 29.53 2.75
C GLN A 21 -14.89 28.26 3.17
N LEU A 22 -14.22 27.11 3.14
CA LEU A 22 -14.80 25.84 3.57
C LEU A 22 -15.14 25.86 5.06
N GLU A 23 -14.27 26.39 5.91
CA GLU A 23 -14.53 26.52 7.35
C GLU A 23 -15.69 27.49 7.64
N LEU A 24 -15.77 28.61 6.91
CA LEU A 24 -16.89 29.54 7.03
C LEU A 24 -18.22 28.89 6.60
N GLN A 25 -18.21 28.08 5.54
CA GLN A 25 -19.38 27.30 5.12
C GLN A 25 -19.80 26.26 6.17
N ASN A 26 -18.84 25.72 6.92
CA ASN A 26 -19.09 24.80 8.04
C ASN A 26 -19.60 25.49 9.32
N GLY A 27 -19.81 26.81 9.28
CA GLY A 27 -20.39 27.58 10.38
C GLY A 27 -19.37 28.28 11.28
N ALA A 28 -18.07 28.28 10.92
CA ALA A 28 -17.07 29.06 11.62
C ALA A 28 -17.28 30.56 11.39
N THR A 29 -16.90 31.38 12.36
CA THR A 29 -16.97 32.85 12.22
C THR A 29 -15.66 33.43 11.71
N HIS A 30 -15.71 34.59 11.05
CA HIS A 30 -14.52 35.31 10.59
C HIS A 30 -13.56 35.72 11.72
N GLY A 31 -14.03 35.75 12.98
CA GLY A 31 -13.19 35.98 14.15
C GLY A 31 -12.34 34.78 14.53
N GLU A 32 -12.80 33.57 14.22
CA GLU A 32 -12.13 32.31 14.51
C GLU A 32 -11.24 31.87 13.34
N VAL A 33 -11.74 32.01 12.11
CA VAL A 33 -11.05 31.55 10.90
C VAL A 33 -10.83 32.71 9.93
N ASN A 34 -9.56 32.97 9.63
CA ASN A 34 -9.11 33.91 8.64
C ASN A 34 -7.82 33.41 7.98
N PHE A 35 -7.41 34.06 6.89
CA PHE A 35 -6.24 33.64 6.13
C PHE A 35 -4.98 33.50 7.00
N SER A 36 -4.76 34.43 7.95
CA SER A 36 -3.57 34.37 8.81
C SER A 36 -3.63 33.23 9.83
N SER A 37 -4.81 32.90 10.37
CA SER A 37 -4.96 31.79 11.30
C SER A 37 -4.73 30.44 10.59
N VAL A 38 -5.31 30.25 9.40
CA VAL A 38 -5.11 29.04 8.59
C VAL A 38 -3.65 28.88 8.15
N VAL A 39 -2.99 29.95 7.68
CA VAL A 39 -1.56 29.89 7.35
C VAL A 39 -0.72 29.51 8.56
N ASN A 40 -1.01 30.07 9.74
CA ASN A 40 -0.25 29.79 10.95
C ASN A 40 -0.37 28.30 11.36
N GLU A 41 -1.57 27.73 11.24
CA GLU A 41 -1.79 26.30 11.45
C GLU A 41 -1.03 25.44 10.42
N LEU A 42 -1.16 25.76 9.13
CA LEU A 42 -0.46 25.06 8.05
C LEU A 42 1.07 25.12 8.20
N VAL A 43 1.61 26.26 8.65
CA VAL A 43 3.04 26.39 8.96
C VAL A 43 3.44 25.50 10.13
N GLY A 44 2.61 25.39 11.17
CA GLY A 44 2.82 24.48 12.30
C GLY A 44 2.89 23.02 11.85
N ILE A 45 1.91 22.59 11.05
CA ILE A 45 1.87 21.25 10.44
C ILE A 45 3.09 21.04 9.55
N GLY A 46 3.40 22.00 8.68
CA GLY A 46 4.55 21.93 7.77
C GLY A 46 5.89 21.80 8.51
N LEU A 47 6.07 22.49 9.62
CA LEU A 47 7.26 22.36 10.47
C LEU A 47 7.34 20.99 11.15
N MET A 48 6.21 20.44 11.62
CA MET A 48 6.14 19.10 12.21
C MET A 48 6.55 18.04 11.18
N VAL A 49 5.95 18.08 9.99
CA VAL A 49 6.28 17.16 8.89
C VAL A 49 7.73 17.33 8.47
N LYS A 50 8.22 18.57 8.34
CA LYS A 50 9.60 18.83 7.91
C LYS A 50 10.63 18.34 8.91
N LYS A 51 10.35 18.43 10.22
CA LYS A 51 11.20 17.86 11.27
C LYS A 51 11.26 16.34 11.19
N HIS A 52 10.12 15.68 11.00
CA HIS A 52 10.06 14.22 10.81
C HIS A 52 10.69 13.75 9.49
N GLN A 53 10.64 14.56 8.43
CA GLN A 53 11.36 14.27 7.18
C GLN A 53 12.88 14.47 7.30
N GLY A 54 13.34 15.31 8.23
CA GLY A 54 14.76 15.54 8.52
C GLY A 54 15.43 14.35 9.19
N GLU A 55 14.65 13.49 9.86
CA GLU A 55 15.04 12.13 10.23
C GLU A 55 15.04 11.31 8.93
N GLY A 56 16.18 11.32 8.22
CA GLY A 56 16.32 10.88 6.84
C GLY A 56 15.65 9.55 6.52
N ASN A 57 14.37 9.58 6.15
CA ASN A 57 13.62 8.43 5.71
C ASN A 57 13.84 8.29 4.20
N LYS A 58 15.07 7.95 3.81
CA LYS A 58 15.29 7.38 2.48
C LYS A 58 14.65 6.01 2.50
N PHE A 59 13.61 5.83 1.71
CA PHE A 59 13.01 4.53 1.51
C PHE A 59 14.09 3.54 1.07
N ASP A 60 14.35 2.53 1.90
CA ASP A 60 15.30 1.47 1.59
C ASP A 60 14.68 0.51 0.58
N MET A 61 14.82 0.85 -0.71
CA MET A 61 14.36 0.03 -1.82
C MET A 61 14.93 -1.39 -1.75
N GLU A 62 16.19 -1.55 -1.33
CA GLU A 62 16.85 -2.84 -1.30
C GLU A 62 16.28 -3.71 -0.17
N GLY A 63 16.17 -3.14 1.03
CA GLY A 63 15.52 -3.80 2.16
C GLY A 63 14.06 -4.17 1.89
N PHE A 64 13.31 -3.26 1.27
CA PHE A 64 11.93 -3.51 0.86
C PHE A 64 11.84 -4.65 -0.15
N ASN A 65 12.64 -4.62 -1.23
CA ASN A 65 12.64 -5.68 -2.25
C ASN A 65 13.03 -7.04 -1.65
N ARG A 66 14.01 -7.06 -0.74
CA ARG A 66 14.44 -8.29 -0.06
C ARG A 66 13.32 -8.85 0.84
N ASP A 67 12.64 -8.00 1.59
CA ASP A 67 11.52 -8.43 2.43
C ASP A 67 10.34 -8.93 1.59
N LEU A 68 10.05 -8.23 0.48
CA LEU A 68 8.99 -8.61 -0.45
C LEU A 68 9.25 -9.98 -1.08
N ILE A 69 10.46 -10.22 -1.60
CA ILE A 69 10.87 -11.54 -2.14
C ILE A 69 10.74 -12.62 -1.06
N ARG A 70 11.23 -12.36 0.16
CA ARG A 70 11.16 -13.33 1.27
C ARG A 70 9.72 -13.73 1.58
N ARG A 71 8.80 -12.76 1.67
CA ARG A 71 7.39 -13.02 2.00
C ARG A 71 6.67 -13.76 0.89
N VAL A 72 6.88 -13.36 -0.36
CA VAL A 72 6.23 -13.99 -1.53
C VAL A 72 6.75 -15.41 -1.72
N ALA A 73 8.08 -15.60 -1.71
CA ALA A 73 8.69 -16.93 -1.83
C ALA A 73 8.23 -17.86 -0.71
N GLY A 74 8.29 -17.42 0.55
CA GLY A 74 7.86 -18.22 1.69
C GLY A 74 6.38 -18.59 1.63
N THR A 75 5.52 -17.69 1.14
CA THR A 75 4.09 -17.98 0.96
C THR A 75 3.88 -19.01 -0.16
N ARG A 76 4.57 -18.87 -1.30
CA ARG A 76 4.47 -19.82 -2.43
C ARG A 76 4.94 -21.22 -2.05
N GLU A 77 6.05 -21.32 -1.34
CA GLU A 77 6.56 -22.58 -0.81
C GLU A 77 5.56 -23.21 0.18
N GLY A 78 5.05 -22.42 1.13
CA GLY A 78 4.06 -22.87 2.11
C GLY A 78 2.79 -23.42 1.47
N THR A 79 2.24 -22.70 0.48
CA THR A 79 1.06 -23.17 -0.27
C THR A 79 1.35 -24.44 -1.05
N SER A 80 2.54 -24.59 -1.64
CA SER A 80 2.92 -25.81 -2.36
C SER A 80 3.01 -27.03 -1.44
N ILE A 81 3.58 -26.85 -0.24
CA ILE A 81 3.65 -27.90 0.79
C ILE A 81 2.24 -28.27 1.27
N MET A 82 1.39 -27.27 1.56
CA MET A 82 0.00 -27.51 1.96
C MET A 82 -0.79 -28.26 0.88
N MET A 83 -0.59 -27.89 -0.38
CA MET A 83 -1.20 -28.59 -1.51
C MET A 83 -0.78 -30.06 -1.54
N ALA A 84 0.53 -30.33 -1.48
CA ALA A 84 1.04 -31.71 -1.48
C ALA A 84 0.44 -32.54 -0.34
N MET A 85 0.39 -32.01 0.89
CA MET A 85 -0.22 -32.70 2.04
C MET A 85 -1.71 -32.95 1.84
N MET A 86 -2.45 -31.99 1.28
CA MET A 86 -3.88 -32.15 0.99
C MET A 86 -4.13 -33.19 -0.09
N THR A 87 -3.32 -33.20 -1.16
CA THR A 87 -3.41 -34.19 -2.23
C THR A 87 -3.11 -35.59 -1.72
N GLU A 88 -2.08 -35.75 -0.89
CA GLU A 88 -1.74 -37.02 -0.24
C GLU A 88 -2.90 -37.52 0.65
N MET A 89 -3.44 -36.66 1.49
CA MET A 89 -4.58 -37.00 2.35
C MET A 89 -5.82 -37.41 1.52
N TYR A 90 -6.10 -36.68 0.44
CA TYR A 90 -7.23 -36.98 -0.44
C TYR A 90 -7.11 -38.34 -1.13
N LEU A 91 -5.93 -38.66 -1.64
CA LEU A 91 -5.62 -39.95 -2.24
C LEU A 91 -5.72 -41.09 -1.23
N HIS A 92 -5.17 -40.89 -0.04
CA HIS A 92 -5.25 -41.85 1.05
C HIS A 92 -6.72 -42.15 1.45
N ILE A 93 -7.60 -41.14 1.50
CA ILE A 93 -9.03 -41.34 1.77
C ILE A 93 -9.72 -42.18 0.67
N ARG A 94 -9.29 -42.04 -0.58
CA ARG A 94 -9.86 -42.79 -1.72
C ARG A 94 -9.32 -44.22 -1.83
N GLY A 95 -8.35 -44.60 -1.00
CA GLY A 95 -7.69 -45.90 -1.09
C GLY A 95 -6.78 -46.04 -2.31
N ASP A 96 -6.49 -44.93 -2.99
CA ASP A 96 -5.52 -44.88 -4.08
C ASP A 96 -4.21 -44.33 -3.52
N SER A 97 -3.24 -45.21 -3.29
CA SER A 97 -1.91 -44.86 -2.76
C SER A 97 -0.84 -45.00 -3.83
N SER A 98 -1.19 -44.87 -5.11
CA SER A 98 -0.20 -44.95 -6.18
C SER A 98 0.67 -43.68 -6.20
N PRO A 99 2.02 -43.79 -6.14
CA PRO A 99 2.91 -42.63 -6.20
C PRO A 99 2.74 -41.82 -7.49
N GLN A 100 2.37 -42.48 -8.59
CA GLN A 100 2.08 -41.83 -9.87
C GLN A 100 0.82 -40.95 -9.81
N SER A 101 -0.25 -41.42 -9.17
CA SER A 101 -1.48 -40.63 -8.97
C SER A 101 -1.20 -39.35 -8.16
N LEU A 102 -0.30 -39.41 -7.18
CA LEU A 102 0.10 -38.26 -6.36
C LEU A 102 0.88 -37.23 -7.19
N GLU A 103 1.87 -37.68 -7.96
CA GLU A 103 2.70 -36.81 -8.79
C GLU A 103 1.86 -36.09 -9.87
N GLU A 104 0.97 -36.82 -10.55
CA GLU A 104 0.07 -36.24 -11.57
C GLU A 104 -0.90 -35.20 -10.99
N LEU A 105 -1.46 -35.45 -9.81
CA LEU A 105 -2.36 -34.49 -9.17
C LEU A 105 -1.62 -33.26 -8.65
N ILE A 106 -0.42 -33.42 -8.09
CA ILE A 106 0.41 -32.29 -7.67
C ILE A 106 0.79 -31.43 -8.88
N ASP A 107 1.24 -32.05 -9.99
CA ASP A 107 1.60 -31.33 -11.21
C ASP A 107 0.41 -30.54 -11.78
N THR A 108 -0.77 -31.16 -11.80
CA THR A 108 -2.02 -30.51 -12.21
C THR A 108 -2.35 -29.30 -11.34
N HIS A 109 -2.21 -29.42 -10.02
CA HIS A 109 -2.47 -28.33 -9.09
C HIS A 109 -1.45 -27.19 -9.21
N LEU A 110 -0.16 -27.50 -9.33
CA LEU A 110 0.89 -26.49 -9.51
C LEU A 110 0.77 -25.75 -10.84
N THR A 111 0.41 -26.45 -11.91
CA THR A 111 0.13 -25.87 -13.22
C THR A 111 -1.11 -24.96 -13.16
N GLY A 112 -2.17 -25.40 -12.47
CA GLY A 112 -3.37 -24.61 -12.24
C GLY A 112 -3.09 -23.34 -11.43
N MET A 113 -2.25 -23.42 -10.40
CA MET A 113 -1.81 -22.27 -9.61
C MET A 113 -1.06 -21.25 -10.47
N SER A 114 -0.07 -21.71 -11.25
CA SER A 114 0.72 -20.82 -12.12
C SER A 114 -0.16 -20.12 -13.17
N THR A 115 -1.09 -20.86 -13.78
CA THR A 115 -2.05 -20.28 -14.74
C THR A 115 -2.97 -19.24 -14.07
N ALA A 116 -3.36 -19.45 -12.81
CA ALA A 116 -4.19 -18.51 -12.07
C ALA A 116 -3.41 -17.23 -11.71
N GLU A 117 -2.13 -17.36 -11.37
CA GLU A 117 -1.22 -16.24 -11.14
C GLU A 117 -1.03 -15.41 -12.41
N ASP A 118 -0.72 -16.03 -13.55
CA ASP A 118 -0.59 -15.34 -14.84
C ASP A 118 -1.87 -14.58 -15.21
N ARG A 119 -3.04 -15.18 -14.97
CA ARG A 119 -4.33 -14.52 -15.21
C ARG A 119 -4.58 -13.35 -14.26
N ALA A 120 -4.16 -13.47 -13.01
CA ALA A 120 -4.29 -12.38 -12.03
C ALA A 120 -3.35 -11.22 -12.41
N GLU A 121 -2.12 -11.53 -12.81
CA GLU A 121 -1.15 -10.55 -13.29
C GLU A 121 -1.73 -9.76 -14.48
N ASN A 122 -2.18 -10.47 -15.53
CA ASN A 122 -2.76 -9.86 -16.73
C ASN A 122 -4.03 -9.02 -16.48
N LYS A 123 -4.75 -9.27 -15.37
CA LYS A 123 -5.96 -8.50 -15.01
C LYS A 123 -5.65 -7.24 -14.21
N HIS A 124 -4.55 -7.25 -13.45
CA HIS A 124 -4.24 -6.19 -12.49
C HIS A 124 -3.09 -5.29 -12.97
N PHE A 125 -2.21 -5.80 -13.81
CA PHE A 125 -1.12 -5.05 -14.41
C PHE A 125 -1.42 -4.90 -15.90
N VAL A 126 -1.56 -3.65 -16.35
CA VAL A 126 -1.70 -3.33 -17.77
C VAL A 126 -0.34 -3.63 -18.42
N VAL A 127 -0.33 -4.53 -19.39
CA VAL A 127 0.81 -4.69 -20.29
C VAL A 127 0.86 -3.42 -21.14
N ASP A 128 1.95 -2.64 -21.04
CA ASP A 128 2.18 -1.47 -21.90
C ASP A 128 2.10 -1.84 -23.40
#